data_AF-A0A3N5IFE9-F1
#
_entry.id   AF-A0A3N5IFE9-F1
#
_cell.length_a   1.000
_cell.length_b   1.000
_cell.length_c   1.000
_cell.angle_alpha   90.00
_cell.angle_beta   90.00
_cell.angle_gamma   90.00
#
_symmetry.space_group_name_H-M   'P 1'
#
loop_
_entity.id
_entity.type
_entity.pdbx_description
1 polymer ?
#
loop_
_entity_poly.entity_id
_entity_poly.type
_entity_poly.pdbx_seq_one_letter_code
_entity_poly.pdbx_strand_id
1 'polypeptide(L)'
;MKRGLFGCISIALLVASSVPATAFAASPQTSGIVSPAGAIRIEREGREIATLIPGLFETGWKQASMGESKAGQGFAGDVHRGKITAPGGTVVDVELRLSPDRGRVGLEYRLTPQADIGLNSLHVSLGLPARHWAGGSFTADQHSGALPTQFDKAGLHSAAMKSLHLAGNDGSVLTLDFPEPTQVLIQDDRQWGESFSVRIGPPLGNGETWSAGKSLRLAFSLTSGDGLTLEEDRPVTMEAGPSWLPLDVTLDIEPDSALDFSQVIPRHTPAGKFGRVIVNSAGKFAFADRPEQGVRFYGVNLCFSAHYLERDVADQLAERLYRLGYNALRIHHYERELVDFSSADQIRLLPEKLDQLDYLFAALKQRGIYVTTDLFVSRGVPQARIYPGTDGDIGMDEYKMAVHVNERAYADFLAFSRALLDHVNPYTKVRYADDPALSWLSLVNEDNPGNFAGRLQGPLRDDLQRAWNRWLAARFQDRAALESALGQLPDDQDPAQGNVPLQ
;
A
#
# COMPACT_ATOMS: atom_id res chain seq x y z
N MET A 1 13.37 12.92 -72.12
CA MET A 1 12.40 13.94 -72.59
C MET A 1 12.01 14.82 -71.41
N LYS A 2 12.26 16.13 -71.57
CA LYS A 2 11.69 17.36 -70.94
C LYS A 2 10.98 17.32 -69.55
N ARG A 3 11.58 18.11 -68.63
CA ARG A 3 11.08 19.07 -67.62
C ARG A 3 9.57 19.18 -67.32
N GLY A 4 9.27 19.47 -66.05
CA GLY A 4 8.07 20.23 -65.62
C GLY A 4 8.09 20.59 -64.13
N LEU A 5 8.48 21.82 -63.81
CA LEU A 5 8.44 22.48 -62.49
C LEU A 5 7.08 23.17 -62.34
N PHE A 6 6.38 23.04 -61.21
CA PHE A 6 5.37 24.01 -60.77
C PHE A 6 5.33 24.07 -59.24
N GLY A 7 5.68 25.23 -58.71
CA GLY A 7 5.51 25.58 -57.30
C GLY A 7 4.08 26.06 -57.04
N CYS A 8 3.60 25.81 -55.82
CA CYS A 8 2.46 26.49 -55.25
C CYS A 8 2.90 27.18 -53.95
N ILE A 9 2.78 28.50 -53.98
CA ILE A 9 2.95 29.43 -52.88
C ILE A 9 1.70 29.30 -51.98
N SER A 10 1.88 28.89 -50.74
CA SER A 10 0.81 28.99 -49.73
C SER A 10 0.94 30.32 -49.00
N ILE A 11 0.02 31.22 -49.30
CA ILE A 11 -0.19 32.50 -48.61
C ILE A 11 -0.74 32.18 -47.22
N ALA A 12 0.04 32.45 -46.17
CA ALA A 12 -0.43 32.42 -44.80
C ALA A 12 -1.21 33.72 -44.52
N LEU A 13 -2.54 33.63 -44.39
CA LEU A 13 -3.36 34.69 -43.80
C LEU A 13 -3.13 34.71 -42.29
N LEU A 14 -2.44 35.74 -41.79
CA LEU A 14 -2.47 36.10 -40.37
C LEU A 14 -3.81 36.78 -40.08
N VAL A 15 -4.73 36.07 -39.43
CA VAL A 15 -5.89 36.69 -38.76
C VAL A 15 -5.44 37.01 -37.35
N ALA A 16 -5.10 38.27 -37.10
CA ALA A 16 -4.86 38.78 -35.75
C ALA A 16 -6.21 39.00 -35.06
N SER A 17 -6.71 38.00 -34.35
CA SER A 17 -7.82 38.17 -33.40
C SER A 17 -7.26 38.68 -32.08
N SER A 18 -7.35 39.99 -31.86
CA SER A 18 -7.11 40.60 -30.55
C SER A 18 -8.25 40.24 -29.59
N VAL A 19 -8.08 39.17 -28.83
CA VAL A 19 -8.90 38.89 -27.64
C VAL A 19 -8.35 39.77 -26.51
N PRO A 20 -9.17 40.59 -25.84
CA PRO A 20 -8.70 41.31 -24.67
C PRO A 20 -8.34 40.26 -23.60
N ALA A 21 -7.06 40.17 -23.26
CA ALA A 21 -6.60 39.40 -22.14
C ALA A 21 -7.16 40.04 -20.87
N THR A 22 -8.31 39.56 -20.41
CA THR A 22 -8.67 39.67 -19.01
C THR A 22 -7.58 38.93 -18.25
N ALA A 23 -6.73 39.68 -17.55
CA ALA A 23 -5.78 39.11 -16.62
C ALA A 23 -6.57 38.30 -15.58
N PHE A 24 -6.64 36.99 -15.76
CA PHE A 24 -7.03 36.09 -14.69
C PHE A 24 -5.96 36.27 -13.62
N ALA A 25 -6.36 36.73 -12.44
CA ALA A 25 -5.48 36.68 -11.28
C ALA A 25 -4.93 35.25 -11.19
N ALA A 26 -3.60 35.11 -11.10
CA ALA A 26 -2.98 33.80 -10.97
C ALA A 26 -3.62 33.07 -9.79
N SER A 27 -4.00 31.81 -9.98
CA SER A 27 -4.49 30.98 -8.88
C SER A 27 -3.43 30.96 -7.76
N PRO A 28 -3.84 31.00 -6.48
CA PRO A 28 -2.91 30.89 -5.37
C PRO A 28 -2.05 29.63 -5.54
N GLN A 29 -0.74 29.73 -5.27
CA GLN A 29 0.16 28.58 -5.25
C GLN A 29 -0.05 27.72 -3.99
N THR A 30 -0.72 28.29 -2.99
CA THR A 30 -1.09 27.61 -1.75
C THR A 30 -2.54 27.13 -1.78
N SER A 31 -2.73 25.83 -1.57
CA SER A 31 -4.02 25.17 -1.47
C SER A 31 -4.06 24.21 -0.29
N GLY A 32 -5.21 23.66 0.03
CA GLY A 32 -5.29 22.58 0.99
C GLY A 32 -6.46 21.65 0.74
N ILE A 33 -6.38 20.47 1.34
CA ILE A 33 -7.38 19.41 1.25
C ILE A 33 -7.97 19.22 2.65
N VAL A 34 -9.30 19.21 2.75
CA VAL A 34 -10.04 18.92 3.97
C VAL A 34 -10.60 17.51 3.90
N SER A 35 -10.17 16.64 4.81
CA SER A 35 -10.66 15.27 4.87
C SER A 35 -12.13 15.22 5.34
N PRO A 36 -12.88 14.13 5.05
CA PRO A 36 -14.23 13.93 5.57
C PRO A 36 -14.33 14.05 7.10
N ALA A 37 -13.27 13.66 7.82
CA ALA A 37 -13.18 13.78 9.27
C ALA A 37 -12.83 15.20 9.77
N GLY A 38 -12.39 16.11 8.90
CA GLY A 38 -12.09 17.51 9.23
C GLY A 38 -10.61 17.80 9.52
N ALA A 39 -9.70 16.93 9.09
CA ALA A 39 -8.25 17.22 9.08
C ALA A 39 -7.93 18.06 7.84
N ILE A 40 -7.04 19.04 7.96
CA ILE A 40 -6.69 19.91 6.84
C ILE A 40 -5.20 19.75 6.54
N ARG A 41 -4.87 19.37 5.31
CA ARG A 41 -3.48 19.38 4.80
C ARG A 41 -3.30 20.57 3.89
N ILE A 42 -2.27 21.37 4.12
CA ILE A 42 -1.97 22.59 3.37
C ILE A 42 -0.69 22.36 2.58
N GLU A 43 -0.77 22.62 1.28
CA GLU A 43 0.30 22.42 0.33
C GLU A 43 0.62 23.72 -0.40
N ARG A 44 1.89 23.90 -0.71
CA ARG A 44 2.37 24.96 -1.61
C ARG A 44 3.25 24.33 -2.68
N GLU A 45 2.93 24.58 -3.95
CA GLU A 45 3.64 23.99 -5.09
C GLU A 45 3.74 22.44 -5.02
N GLY A 46 2.67 21.79 -4.54
CA GLY A 46 2.59 20.32 -4.39
C GLY A 46 3.39 19.73 -3.22
N ARG A 47 3.85 20.57 -2.28
CA ARG A 47 4.56 20.14 -1.07
C ARG A 47 3.76 20.49 0.17
N GLU A 48 3.59 19.54 1.08
CA GLU A 48 2.94 19.79 2.38
C GLU A 48 3.77 20.76 3.22
N ILE A 49 3.19 21.92 3.51
CA ILE A 49 3.80 22.96 4.35
C ILE A 49 3.16 23.02 5.74
N ALA A 50 1.94 22.53 5.92
CA ALA A 50 1.30 22.49 7.23
C ALA A 50 0.14 21.49 7.28
N THR A 51 -0.16 21.00 8.47
CA THR A 51 -1.29 20.09 8.71
C THR A 51 -2.03 20.51 9.97
N LEU A 52 -3.35 20.67 9.90
CA LEU A 52 -4.22 21.09 10.99
C LEU A 52 -5.07 19.92 11.48
N ILE A 53 -4.83 19.47 12.71
CA ILE A 53 -5.47 18.29 13.29
C ILE A 53 -5.85 18.55 14.76
N PRO A 54 -7.11 18.30 15.17
CA PRO A 54 -7.51 18.28 16.57
C PRO A 54 -6.80 17.19 17.37
N GLY A 55 -6.38 17.52 18.59
CA GLY A 55 -5.64 16.61 19.45
C GLY A 55 -5.80 16.91 20.94
N LEU A 56 -5.30 15.98 21.74
CA LEU A 56 -5.32 16.07 23.19
C LEU A 56 -4.07 15.44 23.80
N PHE A 57 -3.79 15.86 25.03
CA PHE A 57 -2.88 15.17 25.95
C PHE A 57 -3.66 14.82 27.21
N GLU A 58 -3.70 13.54 27.57
CA GLU A 58 -4.19 13.09 28.87
C GLU A 58 -3.13 13.29 29.97
N THR A 59 -3.55 13.08 31.22
CA THR A 59 -2.66 12.99 32.38
C THR A 59 -1.46 12.09 32.09
N GLY A 60 -0.26 12.59 32.43
CA GLY A 60 1.00 11.90 32.10
C GLY A 60 1.48 12.14 30.67
N TRP A 61 0.95 13.15 29.98
CA TRP A 61 1.35 13.56 28.63
C TRP A 61 1.16 12.47 27.56
N LYS A 62 0.16 11.60 27.75
CA LYS A 62 -0.21 10.61 26.73
C LYS A 62 -1.01 11.31 25.63
N GLN A 63 -0.50 11.25 24.41
CA GLN A 63 -1.07 11.97 23.26
C GLN A 63 -2.14 11.15 22.54
N ALA A 64 -3.17 11.82 22.04
CA ALA A 64 -3.99 11.33 20.93
C ALA A 64 -4.34 12.48 19.97
N SER A 65 -4.61 12.12 18.72
CA SER A 65 -5.08 13.04 17.69
C SER A 65 -6.24 12.42 16.94
N MET A 66 -6.95 13.24 16.17
CA MET A 66 -8.09 12.78 15.38
C MET A 66 -7.64 11.72 14.37
N GLY A 67 -8.38 10.61 14.29
CA GLY A 67 -8.08 9.52 13.37
C GLY A 67 -8.26 9.91 11.90
N GLU A 68 -7.58 9.18 11.01
CA GLU A 68 -7.74 9.34 9.57
C GLU A 68 -9.16 8.96 9.11
N SER A 69 -9.58 9.57 7.99
CA SER A 69 -10.85 9.19 7.34
C SER A 69 -10.72 7.80 6.72
N LYS A 70 -11.78 6.99 6.78
CA LYS A 70 -11.78 5.69 6.09
C LYS A 70 -11.85 5.91 4.58
N ALA A 71 -11.19 5.03 3.80
CA ALA A 71 -11.34 5.03 2.35
C ALA A 71 -12.82 4.93 1.95
N GLY A 72 -13.29 5.87 1.12
CA GLY A 72 -14.69 5.95 0.69
C GLY A 72 -15.66 6.57 1.71
N GLN A 73 -15.17 7.12 2.83
CA GLN A 73 -16.00 7.88 3.76
C GLN A 73 -16.50 9.17 3.09
N GLY A 74 -17.74 9.17 2.63
CA GLY A 74 -18.36 10.37 2.07
C GLY A 74 -18.64 11.42 3.14
N PHE A 75 -18.52 12.68 2.75
CA PHE A 75 -19.03 13.83 3.50
C PHE A 75 -20.28 14.38 2.79
N ALA A 76 -21.37 14.59 3.53
CA ALA A 76 -22.59 15.20 3.04
C ALA A 76 -23.11 16.22 4.06
N GLY A 77 -23.15 17.50 3.69
CA GLY A 77 -23.62 18.61 4.53
C GLY A 77 -22.56 19.70 4.70
N ASP A 78 -22.65 20.47 5.79
CA ASP A 78 -21.78 21.64 6.05
C ASP A 78 -20.83 21.44 7.25
N VAL A 79 -20.76 20.22 7.80
CA VAL A 79 -20.02 19.92 9.04
C VAL A 79 -19.24 18.61 8.96
N HIS A 80 -17.93 18.68 8.83
CA HIS A 80 -17.05 17.51 8.90
C HIS A 80 -17.10 16.91 10.31
N ARG A 81 -17.11 15.57 10.40
CA ARG A 81 -17.21 14.85 11.67
C ARG A 81 -16.11 13.82 11.82
N GLY A 82 -15.29 14.04 12.84
CA GLY A 82 -14.21 13.15 13.24
C GLY A 82 -14.33 12.74 14.70
N LYS A 83 -13.35 11.97 15.14
CA LYS A 83 -13.22 11.58 16.55
C LYS A 83 -11.76 11.46 16.94
N ILE A 84 -11.46 11.81 18.19
CA ILE A 84 -10.21 11.49 18.86
C ILE A 84 -10.52 10.35 19.83
N THR A 85 -9.76 9.26 19.77
CA THR A 85 -9.82 8.20 20.79
C THR A 85 -8.64 8.39 21.73
N ALA A 86 -8.92 8.81 22.96
CA ALA A 86 -7.89 9.04 23.97
C ALA A 86 -7.24 7.72 24.40
N PRO A 87 -5.98 7.72 24.89
CA PRO A 87 -5.31 6.53 25.40
C PRO A 87 -6.07 5.81 26.53
N GLY A 88 -6.81 6.56 27.36
CA GLY A 88 -7.72 6.03 28.38
C GLY A 88 -9.04 5.46 27.85
N GLY A 89 -9.28 5.53 26.54
CA GLY A 89 -10.47 4.99 25.87
C GLY A 89 -11.61 5.98 25.68
N THR A 90 -11.59 7.14 26.35
CA THR A 90 -12.61 8.18 26.16
C THR A 90 -12.56 8.74 24.74
N VAL A 91 -13.73 8.86 24.11
CA VAL A 91 -13.87 9.44 22.78
C VAL A 91 -14.21 10.93 22.90
N VAL A 92 -13.57 11.75 22.07
CA VAL A 92 -13.90 13.16 21.87
C VAL A 92 -14.43 13.33 20.45
N ASP A 93 -15.69 13.75 20.34
CA ASP A 93 -16.32 14.06 19.06
C ASP A 93 -15.75 15.37 18.52
N VAL A 94 -15.43 15.38 17.22
CA VAL A 94 -14.89 16.53 16.52
C VAL A 94 -15.89 16.97 15.45
N GLU A 95 -16.26 18.24 15.47
CA GLU A 95 -16.97 18.88 14.37
C GLU A 95 -16.14 20.04 13.81
N LEU A 96 -16.07 20.15 12.48
CA LEU A 96 -15.47 21.30 11.78
C LEU A 96 -16.47 21.91 10.80
N ARG A 97 -16.65 23.22 10.88
CA ARG A 97 -17.34 24.05 9.87
C ARG A 97 -16.35 24.94 9.16
N LEU A 98 -16.46 25.00 7.84
CA LEU A 98 -15.67 25.88 6.98
C LEU A 98 -16.50 27.11 6.58
N SER A 99 -15.85 28.26 6.43
CA SER A 99 -16.44 29.48 5.89
C SER A 99 -15.44 30.14 4.94
N PRO A 100 -15.34 29.66 3.68
CA PRO A 100 -14.40 30.19 2.71
C PRO A 100 -14.77 31.62 2.29
N ASP A 101 -13.77 32.50 2.23
CA ASP A 101 -13.89 33.90 1.83
C ASP A 101 -12.64 34.35 1.06
N ARG A 102 -12.71 34.39 -0.28
CA ARG A 102 -11.69 34.87 -1.23
C ARG A 102 -10.25 34.98 -0.68
N GLY A 103 -9.53 33.85 -0.65
CA GLY A 103 -8.13 33.78 -0.21
C GLY A 103 -7.93 33.60 1.30
N ARG A 104 -9.02 33.58 2.08
CA ARG A 104 -9.11 33.32 3.50
C ARG A 104 -10.11 32.20 3.74
N VAL A 105 -9.89 31.39 4.77
CA VAL A 105 -10.89 30.40 5.21
C VAL A 105 -11.14 30.54 6.70
N GLY A 106 -12.40 30.76 7.07
CA GLY A 106 -12.87 30.65 8.45
C GLY A 106 -13.02 29.19 8.86
N LEU A 107 -12.53 28.85 10.04
CA LEU A 107 -12.54 27.52 10.63
C LEU A 107 -13.22 27.60 12.00
N GLU A 108 -14.23 26.76 12.21
CA GLU A 108 -14.87 26.60 13.52
C GLU A 108 -14.84 25.13 13.94
N TYR A 109 -14.02 24.83 14.94
CA TYR A 109 -13.92 23.51 15.57
C TYR A 109 -14.77 23.43 16.84
N ARG A 110 -15.40 22.28 17.03
CA ARG A 110 -16.07 21.90 18.28
C ARG A 110 -15.58 20.52 18.74
N LEU A 111 -14.95 20.46 19.91
CA LEU A 111 -14.40 19.23 20.49
C LEU A 111 -15.20 18.87 21.75
N THR A 112 -15.86 17.71 21.77
CA THR A 112 -16.79 17.33 22.85
C THR A 112 -16.47 15.94 23.41
N PRO A 113 -15.95 15.82 24.64
CA PRO A 113 -15.73 14.52 25.27
C PRO A 113 -17.06 13.80 25.55
N GLN A 114 -17.13 12.51 25.25
CA GLN A 114 -18.31 11.67 25.54
C GLN A 114 -18.39 11.23 27.01
N ALA A 115 -17.27 11.32 27.73
CA ALA A 115 -17.15 11.04 29.16
C ALA A 115 -16.19 12.04 29.81
N ASP A 116 -16.19 12.11 31.15
CA ASP A 116 -15.22 12.89 31.89
C ASP A 116 -13.80 12.40 31.56
N ILE A 117 -12.88 13.33 31.31
CA ILE A 117 -11.51 13.02 30.91
C ILE A 117 -10.53 13.97 31.61
N GLY A 118 -9.44 13.42 32.16
CA GLY A 118 -8.34 14.19 32.73
C GLY A 118 -7.38 14.65 31.64
N LEU A 119 -7.31 15.95 31.38
CA LEU A 119 -6.57 16.53 30.26
C LEU A 119 -5.45 17.45 30.75
N ASN A 120 -4.30 17.35 30.09
CA ASN A 120 -3.23 18.35 30.10
C ASN A 120 -3.37 19.34 28.95
N SER A 121 -4.09 18.94 27.89
CA SER A 121 -4.40 19.81 26.76
C SER A 121 -5.54 19.23 25.92
N LEU A 122 -6.38 20.10 25.40
CA LEU A 122 -7.36 19.84 24.35
C LEU A 122 -7.27 21.00 23.37
N HIS A 123 -6.92 20.72 22.11
CA HIS A 123 -6.47 21.74 21.18
C HIS A 123 -6.73 21.38 19.73
N VAL A 124 -6.58 22.36 18.85
CA VAL A 124 -6.31 22.16 17.43
C VAL A 124 -4.83 22.44 17.20
N SER A 125 -4.11 21.48 16.62
CA SER A 125 -2.67 21.60 16.35
C SER A 125 -2.44 21.90 14.89
N LEU A 126 -1.69 22.97 14.61
CA LEU A 126 -1.09 23.21 13.30
C LEU A 126 0.35 22.70 13.34
N GLY A 127 0.59 21.55 12.74
CA GLY A 127 1.92 20.98 12.54
C GLY A 127 2.62 21.62 11.34
N LEU A 128 3.90 21.93 11.51
CA LEU A 128 4.73 22.69 10.58
C LEU A 128 6.04 21.92 10.32
N PRO A 129 6.22 21.24 9.18
CA PRO A 129 7.43 20.47 8.92
C PRO A 129 8.70 21.33 8.94
N ALA A 130 9.72 20.94 9.71
CA ALA A 130 10.89 21.78 9.95
C ALA A 130 11.62 22.18 8.66
N ARG A 131 11.57 21.36 7.61
CA ARG A 131 12.15 21.64 6.28
C ARG A 131 11.66 22.94 5.62
N HIS A 132 10.47 23.41 5.96
CA HIS A 132 9.88 24.64 5.41
C HIS A 132 10.02 25.83 6.38
N TRP A 133 9.98 25.55 7.68
CA TRP A 133 9.81 26.59 8.71
C TRP A 133 11.07 26.89 9.53
N ALA A 134 12.05 25.97 9.60
CA ALA A 134 13.29 26.22 10.32
C ALA A 134 14.10 27.34 9.66
N GLY A 135 14.57 28.30 10.46
CA GLY A 135 15.18 29.55 10.00
C GLY A 135 14.17 30.66 9.69
N GLY A 136 12.88 30.40 9.85
CA GLY A 136 11.80 31.36 9.71
C GLY A 136 11.56 32.22 10.97
N SER A 137 10.40 32.84 11.02
CA SER A 137 9.96 33.70 12.13
C SER A 137 8.47 33.58 12.40
N PHE A 138 8.07 34.09 13.57
CA PHE A 138 6.67 34.29 13.91
C PHE A 138 6.45 35.68 14.52
N THR A 139 5.26 36.23 14.32
CA THR A 139 4.78 37.45 14.95
C THR A 139 3.40 37.17 15.57
N ALA A 140 3.34 37.16 16.89
CA ALA A 140 2.13 37.01 17.69
C ALA A 140 1.72 38.38 18.27
N ASP A 141 0.70 39.00 17.70
CA ASP A 141 0.34 40.40 17.94
C ASP A 141 1.55 41.37 17.84
N GLN A 142 2.06 41.85 18.97
CA GLN A 142 3.22 42.76 19.04
C GLN A 142 4.55 42.02 19.33
N HIS A 143 4.49 40.73 19.67
CA HIS A 143 5.67 39.94 19.98
C HIS A 143 6.18 39.24 18.72
N SER A 144 7.47 39.35 18.44
CA SER A 144 8.11 38.62 17.34
C SER A 144 9.21 37.72 17.87
N GLY A 145 9.36 36.55 17.25
CA GLY A 145 10.38 35.57 17.57
C GLY A 145 10.85 34.80 16.35
N ALA A 146 11.90 33.99 16.53
CA ALA A 146 12.45 33.15 15.47
C ALA A 146 11.92 31.72 15.56
N LEU A 147 11.87 31.03 14.43
CA LEU A 147 11.77 29.58 14.33
C LEU A 147 13.21 29.05 14.10
N PRO A 148 13.91 28.56 15.14
CA PRO A 148 15.35 28.34 15.08
C PRO A 148 15.77 27.31 14.03
N THR A 149 16.94 27.48 13.40
CA THR A 149 17.50 26.46 12.49
C THR A 149 17.92 25.19 13.22
N GLN A 150 18.30 25.28 14.49
CA GLN A 150 18.68 24.16 15.36
C GLN A 150 17.80 24.12 16.61
N PHE A 151 17.51 22.92 17.11
CA PHE A 151 16.75 22.74 18.34
C PHE A 151 17.55 23.25 19.55
N ASP A 152 16.87 23.97 20.46
CA ASP A 152 17.41 24.44 21.74
C ASP A 152 16.46 24.08 22.88
N LYS A 153 15.21 24.54 22.77
CA LYS A 153 14.14 24.27 23.73
C LYS A 153 12.81 24.08 23.03
N ALA A 154 11.89 23.37 23.68
CA ALA A 154 10.56 23.10 23.14
C ALA A 154 9.70 24.37 23.06
N GLY A 155 9.40 25.01 24.20
CA GLY A 155 8.49 26.17 24.23
C GLY A 155 9.14 27.42 23.65
N LEU A 156 8.64 27.89 22.50
CA LEU A 156 9.10 29.12 21.87
C LEU A 156 8.32 30.33 22.37
N HIS A 157 6.99 30.24 22.39
CA HIS A 157 6.10 31.30 22.88
C HIS A 157 4.75 30.74 23.32
N SER A 158 4.15 31.29 24.37
CA SER A 158 2.82 30.89 24.83
C SER A 158 2.08 32.09 25.41
N ALA A 159 0.98 32.49 24.79
CA ALA A 159 0.16 33.63 25.21
C ALA A 159 -1.24 33.56 24.59
N ALA A 160 -2.17 34.34 25.14
CA ALA A 160 -3.41 34.66 24.46
C ALA A 160 -3.12 35.74 23.41
N MET A 161 -3.53 35.52 22.15
CA MET A 161 -3.26 36.43 21.03
C MET A 161 -4.46 36.57 20.11
N LYS A 162 -4.52 37.68 19.35
CA LYS A 162 -5.55 37.91 18.32
C LYS A 162 -5.07 37.58 16.92
N SER A 163 -3.77 37.66 16.66
CA SER A 163 -3.19 37.30 15.37
C SER A 163 -1.85 36.58 15.56
N LEU A 164 -1.62 35.56 14.74
CA LEU A 164 -0.35 34.86 14.61
C LEU A 164 0.05 34.81 13.14
N HIS A 165 1.14 35.50 12.81
CA HIS A 165 1.78 35.42 11.50
C HIS A 165 3.01 34.52 11.57
N LEU A 166 3.13 33.60 10.62
CA LEU A 166 4.24 32.66 10.49
C LEU A 166 4.88 32.87 9.11
N ALA A 167 6.21 33.00 9.07
CA ALA A 167 6.98 33.09 7.84
C ALA A 167 8.09 32.02 7.84
N GLY A 168 8.05 31.11 6.86
CA GLY A 168 9.06 30.09 6.63
C GLY A 168 10.27 30.62 5.85
N ASN A 169 11.32 29.81 5.78
CA ASN A 169 12.56 30.17 5.07
C ASN A 169 12.44 29.97 3.54
N ASP A 170 11.43 29.24 3.08
CA ASP A 170 11.18 28.95 1.66
C ASP A 170 10.08 29.85 1.04
N GLY A 171 9.72 30.92 1.74
CA GLY A 171 8.65 31.84 1.34
C GLY A 171 7.25 31.38 1.71
N SER A 172 7.09 30.24 2.40
CA SER A 172 5.79 29.84 2.97
C SER A 172 5.32 30.86 4.01
N VAL A 173 4.06 31.25 3.94
CA VAL A 173 3.45 32.21 4.86
C VAL A 173 2.08 31.70 5.29
N LEU A 174 1.81 31.73 6.59
CA LEU A 174 0.48 31.45 7.16
C LEU A 174 0.14 32.50 8.21
N THR A 175 -1.09 33.01 8.18
CA THR A 175 -1.62 33.90 9.23
C THR A 175 -2.89 33.30 9.81
N LEU A 176 -2.98 33.28 11.14
CA LEU A 176 -4.16 32.88 11.90
C LEU A 176 -4.71 34.13 12.61
N ASP A 177 -5.98 34.45 12.38
CA ASP A 177 -6.67 35.53 13.10
C ASP A 177 -7.80 34.98 13.95
N PHE A 178 -7.81 35.37 15.22
CA PHE A 178 -8.77 34.95 16.22
C PHE A 178 -9.77 36.08 16.49
N PRO A 179 -11.09 35.79 16.53
CA PRO A 179 -12.11 36.79 16.82
C PRO A 179 -11.97 37.37 18.24
N GLU A 180 -11.47 36.56 19.17
CA GLU A 180 -11.15 36.96 20.55
C GLU A 180 -9.76 36.46 20.93
N PRO A 181 -9.08 37.09 21.92
CA PRO A 181 -7.78 36.62 22.39
C PRO A 181 -7.82 35.13 22.75
N THR A 182 -7.08 34.32 22.01
CA THR A 182 -7.10 32.85 22.12
C THR A 182 -5.74 32.36 22.56
N GLN A 183 -5.70 31.46 23.53
CA GLN A 183 -4.44 30.87 23.99
C GLN A 183 -3.81 30.02 22.90
N VAL A 184 -2.55 30.32 22.60
CA VAL A 184 -1.74 29.63 21.59
C VAL A 184 -0.35 29.34 22.15
N LEU A 185 0.12 28.11 21.95
CA LEU A 185 1.49 27.67 22.23
C LEU A 185 2.21 27.41 20.91
N ILE A 186 3.36 28.06 20.71
CA ILE A 186 4.30 27.79 19.63
C ILE A 186 5.44 26.94 20.21
N GLN A 187 5.67 25.78 19.62
CA GLN A 187 6.60 24.78 20.12
C GLN A 187 7.50 24.24 19.00
N ASP A 188 8.75 23.98 19.36
CA ASP A 188 9.70 23.20 18.57
C ASP A 188 9.65 21.74 19.02
N ASP A 189 9.20 20.85 18.13
CA ASP A 189 8.95 19.44 18.44
C ASP A 189 10.13 18.54 18.09
N ARG A 190 11.28 19.08 17.66
CA ARG A 190 12.44 18.30 17.16
C ARG A 190 13.10 17.32 18.12
N GLN A 191 12.73 17.35 19.40
CA GLN A 191 13.08 16.27 20.33
C GLN A 191 12.19 15.00 20.18
N TRP A 192 11.06 15.10 19.48
CA TRP A 192 10.09 14.02 19.22
C TRP A 192 9.78 13.81 17.74
N GLY A 193 10.01 14.81 16.88
CA GLY A 193 9.82 14.72 15.42
C GLY A 193 10.24 16.00 14.69
N GLU A 194 10.55 15.88 13.39
CA GLU A 194 11.12 16.97 12.56
C GLU A 194 10.10 18.07 12.19
N SER A 195 9.52 18.73 13.20
CA SER A 195 8.48 19.75 13.04
C SER A 195 8.49 20.81 14.14
N PHE A 196 7.77 21.90 13.88
CA PHE A 196 7.21 22.80 14.89
C PHE A 196 5.71 22.53 15.01
N SER A 197 5.10 22.95 16.12
CA SER A 197 3.64 22.97 16.27
C SER A 197 3.14 24.28 16.85
N VAL A 198 1.95 24.66 16.40
CA VAL A 198 1.13 25.72 17.00
C VAL A 198 -0.12 25.06 17.56
N ARG A 199 -0.23 25.00 18.90
CA ARG A 199 -1.38 24.42 19.60
C ARG A 199 -2.33 25.53 20.02
N ILE A 200 -3.55 25.47 19.51
CA ILE A 200 -4.61 26.46 19.74
C ILE A 200 -5.61 25.83 20.71
N GLY A 201 -5.70 26.38 21.92
CA GLY A 201 -6.56 25.81 22.97
C GLY A 201 -6.23 26.36 24.34
N PRO A 202 -7.16 26.25 25.31
CA PRO A 202 -6.98 26.80 26.64
C PRO A 202 -5.80 26.13 27.36
N PRO A 203 -5.12 26.86 28.27
CA PRO A 203 -4.20 26.22 29.18
C PRO A 203 -4.99 25.34 30.15
N LEU A 204 -4.57 24.10 30.35
CA LEU A 204 -5.18 23.17 31.30
C LEU A 204 -4.17 22.83 32.40
N GLY A 205 -4.67 22.69 33.62
CA GLY A 205 -3.90 22.11 34.71
C GLY A 205 -3.51 20.66 34.40
N ASN A 206 -2.42 20.16 35.00
CA ASN A 206 -2.02 18.77 34.81
C ASN A 206 -3.11 17.82 35.35
N GLY A 207 -3.81 17.13 34.45
CA GLY A 207 -4.92 16.24 34.75
C GLY A 207 -6.22 16.95 35.11
N GLU A 208 -6.43 18.19 34.66
CA GLU A 208 -7.68 18.90 34.88
C GLU A 208 -8.85 18.14 34.23
N THR A 209 -9.91 17.87 35.00
CA THR A 209 -11.07 17.14 34.50
C THR A 209 -11.90 18.03 33.57
N TRP A 210 -12.00 17.61 32.32
CA TRP A 210 -12.97 18.16 31.38
C TRP A 210 -14.23 17.29 31.36
N SER A 211 -15.37 17.89 31.72
CA SER A 211 -16.63 17.16 31.88
C SER A 211 -17.19 16.63 30.56
N ALA A 212 -17.86 15.48 30.64
CA ALA A 212 -18.64 14.91 29.55
C ALA A 212 -19.62 15.94 28.96
N GLY A 213 -19.73 16.01 27.64
CA GLY A 213 -20.64 16.91 26.92
C GLY A 213 -20.24 18.39 26.92
N LYS A 214 -19.23 18.80 27.71
CA LYS A 214 -18.70 20.18 27.66
C LYS A 214 -17.87 20.35 26.38
N SER A 215 -18.35 21.16 25.44
CA SER A 215 -17.62 21.40 24.19
C SER A 215 -16.55 22.49 24.34
N LEU A 216 -15.34 22.25 23.84
CA LEU A 216 -14.39 23.30 23.50
C LEU A 216 -14.73 23.82 22.09
N ARG A 217 -15.00 25.12 21.97
CA ARG A 217 -15.22 25.81 20.70
C ARG A 217 -14.01 26.66 20.35
N LEU A 218 -13.44 26.47 19.17
CA LEU A 218 -12.30 27.24 18.66
C LEU A 218 -12.67 27.78 17.27
N ALA A 219 -12.67 29.10 17.12
CA ALA A 219 -12.95 29.76 15.85
C ALA A 219 -11.78 30.67 15.49
N PHE A 220 -11.30 30.56 14.25
CA PHE A 220 -10.25 31.42 13.71
C PHE A 220 -10.30 31.40 12.19
N SER A 221 -9.64 32.35 11.55
CA SER A 221 -9.42 32.29 10.11
C SER A 221 -7.97 32.00 9.79
N LEU A 222 -7.77 31.33 8.66
CA LEU A 222 -6.47 31.00 8.12
C LEU A 222 -6.30 31.63 6.73
N THR A 223 -5.16 32.25 6.49
CA THR A 223 -4.75 32.81 5.19
C THR A 223 -3.32 32.42 4.85
N SER A 224 -2.98 32.37 3.56
CA SER A 224 -1.59 32.35 3.08
C SER A 224 -1.22 33.66 2.40
N GLY A 225 0.08 33.94 2.23
CA GLY A 225 0.59 35.19 1.66
C GLY A 225 0.14 35.46 0.22
N ASP A 226 -0.20 34.42 -0.53
CA ASP A 226 -0.74 34.47 -1.89
C ASP A 226 -2.24 34.13 -1.98
N GLY A 227 -2.91 33.98 -0.82
CA GLY A 227 -4.26 33.48 -0.69
C GLY A 227 -4.31 31.95 -0.45
N LEU A 228 -5.34 31.48 0.24
CA LEU A 228 -5.57 30.07 0.52
C LEU A 228 -6.92 29.62 -0.04
N THR A 229 -6.92 28.50 -0.76
CA THR A 229 -8.14 27.77 -1.15
C THR A 229 -8.11 26.39 -0.51
N LEU A 230 -9.22 25.98 0.12
CA LEU A 230 -9.39 24.64 0.65
C LEU A 230 -10.42 23.88 -0.21
N GLU A 231 -10.05 22.68 -0.64
CA GLU A 231 -10.92 21.75 -1.34
C GLU A 231 -11.31 20.61 -0.40
N GLU A 232 -12.59 20.26 -0.37
CA GLU A 232 -13.06 19.12 0.41
C GLU A 232 -12.79 17.82 -0.34
N ASP A 233 -12.16 16.85 0.33
CA ASP A 233 -11.93 15.50 -0.20
C ASP A 233 -13.27 14.76 -0.30
N ARG A 234 -13.87 14.86 -1.47
CA ARG A 234 -15.15 14.26 -1.84
C ARG A 234 -14.96 13.34 -3.04
N PRO A 235 -15.80 12.29 -3.20
CA PRO A 235 -15.78 11.47 -4.39
C PRO A 235 -15.87 12.34 -5.65
N VAL A 236 -14.86 12.27 -6.50
CA VAL A 236 -14.87 12.90 -7.81
C VAL A 236 -15.59 11.97 -8.77
N THR A 237 -16.64 12.47 -9.42
CA THR A 237 -17.29 11.75 -10.52
C THR A 237 -16.71 12.28 -11.82
N MET A 238 -16.13 11.40 -12.63
CA MET A 238 -15.76 11.73 -14.00
C MET A 238 -17.00 11.58 -14.87
N GLU A 239 -17.42 12.65 -15.52
CA GLU A 239 -18.52 12.63 -16.47
C GLU A 239 -18.00 12.84 -17.89
N ALA A 240 -18.61 12.15 -18.85
CA ALA A 240 -18.31 12.31 -20.26
C ALA A 240 -18.74 13.71 -20.72
N GLY A 241 -17.77 14.63 -20.87
CA GLY A 241 -18.01 15.94 -21.46
C GLY A 241 -18.22 15.87 -22.98
N PRO A 242 -18.53 17.01 -23.65
CA PRO A 242 -18.77 17.06 -25.09
C PRO A 242 -17.58 16.61 -25.96
N SER A 243 -16.37 16.60 -25.41
CA SER A 243 -15.14 16.12 -26.05
C SER A 243 -14.76 14.68 -25.68
N TRP A 244 -15.58 13.99 -24.89
CA TRP A 244 -15.34 12.60 -24.52
C TRP A 244 -15.74 11.68 -25.69
N LEU A 245 -14.77 10.89 -26.17
CA LEU A 245 -15.00 9.88 -27.20
C LEU A 245 -14.93 8.48 -26.56
N PRO A 246 -16.04 7.72 -26.49
CA PRO A 246 -15.98 6.35 -26.00
C PRO A 246 -15.25 5.46 -27.01
N LEU A 247 -14.28 4.68 -26.53
CA LEU A 247 -13.67 3.60 -27.30
C LEU A 247 -14.38 2.30 -26.94
N ASP A 248 -15.13 1.75 -27.88
CA ASP A 248 -15.77 0.44 -27.73
C ASP A 248 -14.74 -0.66 -28.04
N VAL A 249 -13.91 -0.97 -27.04
CA VAL A 249 -12.82 -1.94 -27.19
C VAL A 249 -13.35 -3.35 -26.91
N THR A 250 -13.54 -4.14 -27.96
CA THR A 250 -13.73 -5.59 -27.84
C THR A 250 -12.37 -6.27 -27.76
N LEU A 251 -12.13 -7.03 -26.68
CA LEU A 251 -10.86 -7.72 -26.44
C LEU A 251 -10.75 -9.08 -27.17
N ASP A 252 -11.84 -9.54 -27.78
CA ASP A 252 -11.86 -10.80 -28.52
C ASP A 252 -11.24 -10.64 -29.90
N ILE A 253 -10.49 -11.67 -30.29
CA ILE A 253 -9.75 -11.69 -31.55
C ILE A 253 -10.56 -12.46 -32.58
N GLU A 254 -10.88 -11.79 -33.69
CA GLU A 254 -11.52 -12.46 -34.82
C GLU A 254 -10.60 -13.54 -35.42
N PRO A 255 -11.11 -14.75 -35.69
CA PRO A 255 -10.36 -15.81 -36.35
C PRO A 255 -9.76 -15.33 -37.68
N ASP A 256 -8.52 -15.75 -37.96
CA ASP A 256 -7.77 -15.42 -39.19
C ASP A 256 -7.47 -13.91 -39.39
N SER A 257 -7.73 -13.07 -38.38
CA SER A 257 -7.36 -11.66 -38.39
C SER A 257 -5.86 -11.43 -38.19
N ALA A 258 -5.39 -10.20 -38.40
CA ALA A 258 -3.98 -9.85 -38.17
C ALA A 258 -3.51 -10.02 -36.71
N LEU A 259 -4.44 -10.16 -35.77
CA LEU A 259 -4.17 -10.38 -34.35
C LEU A 259 -4.36 -11.85 -33.93
N ASP A 260 -4.77 -12.74 -34.85
CA ASP A 260 -4.88 -14.18 -34.58
C ASP A 260 -3.50 -14.86 -34.71
N PHE A 261 -2.84 -15.02 -33.58
CA PHE A 261 -1.56 -15.73 -33.43
C PHE A 261 -1.73 -17.22 -33.10
N SER A 262 -2.91 -17.81 -33.31
CA SER A 262 -3.15 -19.23 -33.02
C SER A 262 -2.20 -20.18 -33.77
N GLN A 263 -1.65 -19.76 -34.92
CA GLN A 263 -0.76 -20.57 -35.76
C GLN A 263 0.75 -20.28 -35.54
N VAL A 264 1.11 -19.32 -34.68
CA VAL A 264 2.51 -18.87 -34.54
C VAL A 264 3.37 -19.88 -33.77
N ILE A 265 2.81 -20.51 -32.73
CA ILE A 265 3.51 -21.51 -31.92
C ILE A 265 2.79 -22.85 -32.09
N PRO A 266 3.50 -23.94 -32.45
CA PRO A 266 2.91 -25.27 -32.50
C PRO A 266 2.26 -25.64 -31.17
N ARG A 267 0.99 -26.05 -31.22
CA ARG A 267 0.21 -26.52 -30.08
C ARG A 267 -0.47 -27.82 -30.42
N HIS A 268 -0.79 -28.57 -29.39
CA HIS A 268 -1.54 -29.81 -29.48
C HIS A 268 -2.66 -29.78 -28.47
N THR A 269 -3.80 -30.27 -28.92
CA THR A 269 -5.03 -30.27 -28.16
C THR A 269 -5.46 -31.71 -27.89
N PRO A 270 -5.86 -32.04 -26.64
CA PRO A 270 -5.72 -31.21 -25.43
C PRO A 270 -4.26 -31.07 -24.97
N ALA A 271 -4.00 -30.11 -24.08
CA ALA A 271 -2.73 -30.04 -23.36
C ALA A 271 -2.47 -31.37 -22.63
N GLY A 272 -1.22 -31.81 -22.66
CA GLY A 272 -0.80 -33.10 -22.10
C GLY A 272 -0.99 -34.31 -23.02
N LYS A 273 -1.43 -34.12 -24.28
CA LYS A 273 -1.63 -35.20 -25.27
C LYS A 273 -0.41 -36.13 -25.48
N PHE A 274 0.81 -35.62 -25.29
CA PHE A 274 2.06 -36.37 -25.48
C PHE A 274 2.77 -36.69 -24.15
N GLY A 275 2.01 -36.73 -23.06
CA GLY A 275 2.53 -36.95 -21.72
C GLY A 275 3.04 -35.68 -21.05
N ARG A 276 3.63 -35.85 -19.86
CA ARG A 276 4.17 -34.76 -19.04
C ARG A 276 5.32 -34.04 -19.73
N VAL A 277 5.55 -32.80 -19.33
CA VAL A 277 6.73 -32.03 -19.72
C VAL A 277 7.97 -32.61 -19.01
N ILE A 278 9.06 -32.77 -19.76
CA ILE A 278 10.36 -33.23 -19.28
C ILE A 278 11.47 -32.30 -19.80
N VAL A 279 12.66 -32.43 -19.21
CA VAL A 279 13.89 -31.90 -19.82
C VAL A 279 14.56 -33.03 -20.59
N ASN A 280 14.75 -32.84 -21.90
CA ASN A 280 15.41 -33.84 -22.74
C ASN A 280 16.94 -33.78 -22.64
N SER A 281 17.62 -34.70 -23.30
CA SER A 281 19.10 -34.79 -23.31
C SER A 281 19.80 -33.55 -23.89
N ALA A 282 19.08 -32.70 -24.64
CA ALA A 282 19.58 -31.43 -25.17
C ALA A 282 19.30 -30.23 -24.24
N GLY A 283 18.78 -30.45 -23.02
CA GLY A 283 18.47 -29.40 -22.06
C GLY A 283 17.25 -28.55 -22.43
N LYS A 284 16.36 -29.06 -23.30
CA LYS A 284 15.13 -28.38 -23.72
C LYS A 284 13.92 -29.01 -23.05
N PHE A 285 12.87 -28.22 -22.87
CA PHE A 285 11.56 -28.81 -22.61
C PHE A 285 11.15 -29.71 -23.78
N ALA A 286 10.59 -30.87 -23.47
CA ALA A 286 10.01 -31.81 -24.41
C ALA A 286 8.83 -32.53 -23.76
N PHE A 287 8.06 -33.28 -24.54
CA PHE A 287 7.03 -34.17 -23.99
C PHE A 287 7.58 -35.58 -23.82
N ALA A 288 7.11 -36.30 -22.79
CA ALA A 288 7.60 -37.63 -22.47
C ALA A 288 7.48 -38.63 -23.64
N ASP A 289 6.41 -38.53 -24.44
CA ASP A 289 6.19 -39.41 -25.60
C ASP A 289 6.92 -38.94 -26.87
N ARG A 290 7.57 -37.77 -26.83
CA ARG A 290 8.32 -37.14 -27.93
C ARG A 290 9.60 -36.44 -27.43
N PRO A 291 10.49 -37.14 -26.72
CA PRO A 291 11.65 -36.53 -26.05
C PRO A 291 12.62 -35.86 -27.03
N GLU A 292 12.66 -36.30 -28.28
CA GLU A 292 13.50 -35.75 -29.35
C GLU A 292 13.00 -34.40 -29.91
N GLN A 293 11.75 -34.03 -29.63
CA GLN A 293 11.13 -32.80 -30.12
C GLN A 293 11.08 -31.75 -29.01
N GLY A 294 11.95 -30.74 -29.12
CA GLY A 294 11.92 -29.60 -28.19
C GLY A 294 10.65 -28.76 -28.35
N VAL A 295 10.04 -28.37 -27.23
CA VAL A 295 8.89 -27.47 -27.16
C VAL A 295 9.27 -26.14 -26.52
N ARG A 296 8.59 -25.06 -26.93
CA ARG A 296 8.70 -23.73 -26.33
C ARG A 296 7.37 -23.36 -25.68
N PHE A 297 7.44 -22.80 -24.49
CA PHE A 297 6.28 -22.25 -23.80
C PHE A 297 6.30 -20.73 -23.88
N TYR A 298 5.19 -20.15 -24.29
CA TYR A 298 4.91 -18.73 -24.31
C TYR A 298 3.59 -18.51 -23.60
N GLY A 299 3.63 -17.80 -22.48
CA GLY A 299 2.51 -17.74 -21.56
C GLY A 299 2.36 -16.43 -20.82
N VAL A 300 1.30 -16.38 -20.04
CA VAL A 300 0.84 -15.22 -19.25
C VAL A 300 0.52 -15.65 -17.82
N ASN A 301 0.45 -14.69 -16.90
CA ASN A 301 -0.07 -14.92 -15.55
C ASN A 301 -1.51 -14.44 -15.47
N LEU A 302 -2.36 -15.21 -14.81
CA LEU A 302 -3.54 -14.67 -14.15
C LEU A 302 -3.18 -14.51 -12.67
N CYS A 303 -3.73 -13.49 -12.01
CA CYS A 303 -3.44 -13.18 -10.61
C CYS A 303 -4.74 -12.96 -9.82
N PHE A 304 -4.71 -13.34 -8.54
CA PHE A 304 -5.80 -13.07 -7.59
C PHE A 304 -7.15 -13.61 -8.08
N SER A 305 -8.19 -12.78 -8.10
CA SER A 305 -9.56 -13.15 -8.47
C SER A 305 -9.74 -13.53 -9.94
N ALA A 306 -8.76 -13.26 -10.81
CA ALA A 306 -8.87 -13.47 -12.26
C ALA A 306 -9.01 -14.95 -12.69
N HIS A 307 -8.81 -15.90 -11.77
CA HIS A 307 -9.00 -17.34 -12.00
C HIS A 307 -10.40 -17.86 -11.67
N TYR A 308 -11.18 -17.07 -10.93
CA TYR A 308 -12.48 -17.47 -10.39
C TYR A 308 -13.59 -16.91 -11.27
N LEU A 309 -13.83 -17.62 -12.37
CA LEU A 309 -14.68 -17.18 -13.46
C LEU A 309 -15.93 -18.05 -13.57
N GLU A 310 -17.01 -17.45 -14.05
CA GLU A 310 -18.13 -18.20 -14.61
C GLU A 310 -17.66 -19.02 -15.82
N ARG A 311 -18.35 -20.13 -16.09
CA ARG A 311 -17.90 -21.12 -17.09
C ARG A 311 -17.81 -20.55 -18.50
N ASP A 312 -18.80 -19.78 -18.92
CA ASP A 312 -18.81 -19.12 -20.23
C ASP A 312 -17.67 -18.09 -20.37
N VAL A 313 -17.33 -17.39 -19.30
CA VAL A 313 -16.19 -16.47 -19.26
C VAL A 313 -14.86 -17.21 -19.31
N ALA A 314 -14.74 -18.36 -18.65
CA ALA A 314 -13.55 -19.22 -18.73
C ALA A 314 -13.34 -19.74 -20.17
N ASP A 315 -14.41 -20.13 -20.86
CA ASP A 315 -14.35 -20.58 -22.26
C ASP A 315 -13.93 -19.44 -23.20
N GLN A 316 -14.49 -18.24 -23.01
CA GLN A 316 -14.11 -17.04 -23.75
C GLN A 316 -12.64 -16.68 -23.51
N LEU A 317 -12.18 -16.72 -22.26
CA LEU A 317 -10.78 -16.45 -21.92
C LEU A 317 -9.84 -17.47 -22.56
N ALA A 318 -10.18 -18.76 -22.52
CA ALA A 318 -9.37 -19.80 -23.14
C ALA A 318 -9.27 -19.63 -24.66
N GLU A 319 -10.36 -19.25 -25.35
CA GLU A 319 -10.34 -18.88 -26.77
C GLU A 319 -9.45 -17.66 -27.01
N ARG A 320 -9.62 -16.59 -26.22
CA ARG A 320 -8.84 -15.36 -26.37
C ARG A 320 -7.34 -15.62 -26.20
N LEU A 321 -6.94 -16.35 -25.18
CA LEU A 321 -5.54 -16.72 -24.95
C LEU A 321 -4.98 -17.59 -26.08
N TYR A 322 -5.79 -18.52 -26.60
CA TYR A 322 -5.43 -19.33 -27.76
C TYR A 322 -5.18 -18.45 -29.00
N ARG A 323 -6.04 -17.47 -29.27
CA ARG A 323 -5.87 -16.53 -30.39
C ARG A 323 -4.68 -15.59 -30.18
N LEU A 324 -4.40 -15.17 -28.94
CA LEU A 324 -3.25 -14.33 -28.61
C LEU A 324 -1.90 -15.02 -28.74
N GLY A 325 -1.86 -16.32 -29.03
CA GLY A 325 -0.60 -17.02 -29.26
C GLY A 325 -0.14 -17.89 -28.08
N TYR A 326 -0.78 -17.78 -26.93
CA TYR A 326 -0.33 -18.43 -25.70
C TYR A 326 -0.56 -19.94 -25.73
N ASN A 327 0.42 -20.68 -25.21
CA ASN A 327 0.34 -22.13 -25.01
C ASN A 327 0.66 -22.53 -23.55
N ALA A 328 0.89 -21.55 -22.68
CA ALA A 328 1.05 -21.75 -21.25
C ALA A 328 0.36 -20.64 -20.44
N LEU A 329 -0.08 -20.95 -19.23
CA LEU A 329 -0.65 -20.01 -18.28
C LEU A 329 -0.18 -20.35 -16.87
N ARG A 330 0.23 -19.33 -16.11
CA ARG A 330 0.51 -19.44 -14.68
C ARG A 330 -0.69 -18.94 -13.89
N ILE A 331 -1.24 -19.81 -13.05
CA ILE A 331 -2.23 -19.44 -12.04
C ILE A 331 -1.45 -18.92 -10.81
N HIS A 332 -1.67 -17.67 -10.41
CA HIS A 332 -0.86 -17.02 -9.38
C HIS A 332 -1.69 -16.30 -8.31
N HIS A 333 -1.21 -16.25 -7.06
CA HIS A 333 -1.99 -15.69 -5.93
C HIS A 333 -3.41 -16.27 -5.75
N TYR A 334 -3.66 -17.46 -6.25
CA TYR A 334 -4.98 -18.09 -6.25
C TYR A 334 -5.40 -18.54 -4.84
N GLU A 335 -4.46 -19.09 -4.08
CA GLU A 335 -4.70 -19.79 -2.81
C GLU A 335 -5.47 -18.94 -1.79
N ARG A 336 -5.25 -17.62 -1.81
CA ARG A 336 -5.88 -16.68 -0.88
C ARG A 336 -7.40 -16.76 -0.96
N GLU A 337 -7.98 -16.77 -2.15
CA GLU A 337 -9.43 -16.88 -2.32
C GLU A 337 -9.90 -18.35 -2.39
N LEU A 338 -8.99 -19.30 -2.62
CA LEU A 338 -9.33 -20.72 -2.67
C LEU A 338 -9.57 -21.30 -1.28
N VAL A 339 -8.83 -20.84 -0.28
CA VAL A 339 -8.87 -21.37 1.08
C VAL A 339 -10.00 -20.74 1.91
N ASP A 340 -10.65 -21.57 2.73
CA ASP A 340 -11.61 -21.15 3.73
C ASP A 340 -10.88 -20.50 4.92
N PHE A 341 -10.86 -19.17 4.99
CA PHE A 341 -10.26 -18.42 6.10
C PHE A 341 -10.90 -18.69 7.46
N SER A 342 -12.14 -19.20 7.50
CA SER A 342 -12.80 -19.55 8.76
C SER A 342 -12.35 -20.92 9.28
N SER A 343 -11.69 -21.72 8.45
CA SER A 343 -11.12 -22.99 8.87
C SER A 343 -9.90 -22.76 9.77
N ALA A 344 -9.83 -23.51 10.86
CA ALA A 344 -8.73 -23.40 11.83
C ALA A 344 -7.36 -23.69 11.20
N ASP A 345 -7.34 -24.44 10.09
CA ASP A 345 -6.14 -24.88 9.42
C ASP A 345 -5.74 -23.92 8.27
N GLN A 346 -6.68 -23.13 7.74
CA GLN A 346 -6.52 -22.35 6.51
C GLN A 346 -5.85 -23.17 5.38
N ILE A 347 -6.30 -24.41 5.23
CA ILE A 347 -5.94 -25.33 4.14
C ILE A 347 -7.21 -25.83 3.44
N ARG A 348 -8.33 -25.94 4.15
CA ARG A 348 -9.60 -26.38 3.56
C ARG A 348 -9.96 -25.54 2.34
N LEU A 349 -10.13 -26.19 1.19
CA LEU A 349 -10.50 -25.53 -0.07
C LEU A 349 -12.01 -25.24 -0.09
N LEU A 350 -12.39 -24.06 -0.57
CA LEU A 350 -13.77 -23.65 -0.79
C LEU A 350 -14.33 -24.35 -2.04
N PRO A 351 -15.41 -25.16 -1.94
CA PRO A 351 -15.90 -25.97 -3.05
C PRO A 351 -16.27 -25.16 -4.31
N GLU A 352 -16.87 -23.99 -4.13
CA GLU A 352 -17.27 -23.11 -5.24
C GLU A 352 -16.04 -22.58 -6.01
N LYS A 353 -15.04 -22.07 -5.28
CA LYS A 353 -13.80 -21.54 -5.86
C LYS A 353 -12.98 -22.63 -6.52
N LEU A 354 -12.98 -23.84 -5.94
CA LEU A 354 -12.34 -25.00 -6.52
C LEU A 354 -13.03 -25.44 -7.84
N ASP A 355 -14.38 -25.44 -7.90
CA ASP A 355 -15.12 -25.75 -9.15
C ASP A 355 -14.78 -24.76 -10.28
N GLN A 356 -14.70 -23.46 -9.97
CA GLN A 356 -14.31 -22.43 -10.93
C GLN A 356 -12.88 -22.65 -11.46
N LEU A 357 -11.93 -22.91 -10.55
CA LEU A 357 -10.55 -23.20 -10.90
C LEU A 357 -10.43 -24.47 -11.75
N ASP A 358 -11.18 -25.51 -11.39
CA ASP A 358 -11.23 -26.78 -12.11
C ASP A 358 -11.78 -26.63 -13.52
N TYR A 359 -12.83 -25.83 -13.68
CA TYR A 359 -13.41 -25.56 -15.00
C TYR A 359 -12.44 -24.75 -15.86
N LEU A 360 -11.83 -23.70 -15.30
CA LEU A 360 -10.81 -22.92 -16.01
C LEU A 360 -9.64 -23.81 -16.47
N PHE A 361 -9.13 -24.67 -15.60
CA PHE A 361 -8.08 -25.63 -15.97
C PHE A 361 -8.51 -26.54 -17.12
N ALA A 362 -9.74 -27.06 -17.08
CA ALA A 362 -10.27 -27.91 -18.14
C ALA A 362 -10.44 -27.16 -19.48
N ALA A 363 -10.94 -25.92 -19.45
CA ALA A 363 -11.08 -25.07 -20.64
C ALA A 363 -9.71 -24.76 -21.28
N LEU A 364 -8.72 -24.38 -20.47
CA LEU A 364 -7.34 -24.15 -20.94
C LEU A 364 -6.75 -25.43 -21.55
N LYS A 365 -6.91 -26.57 -20.87
CA LYS A 365 -6.47 -27.88 -21.36
C LYS A 365 -7.12 -28.22 -22.70
N GLN A 366 -8.41 -27.99 -22.87
CA GLN A 366 -9.12 -28.20 -24.15
C GLN A 366 -8.63 -27.28 -25.27
N ARG A 367 -7.95 -26.17 -24.97
CA ARG A 367 -7.32 -25.28 -25.97
C ARG A 367 -5.85 -25.56 -26.22
N GLY A 368 -5.29 -26.62 -25.61
CA GLY A 368 -3.86 -26.92 -25.71
C GLY A 368 -2.98 -25.97 -24.92
N ILE A 369 -3.55 -25.26 -23.94
CA ILE A 369 -2.82 -24.37 -23.04
C ILE A 369 -2.43 -25.16 -21.79
N TYR A 370 -1.12 -25.23 -21.58
CA TYR A 370 -0.53 -25.85 -20.41
C TYR A 370 -0.60 -24.94 -19.18
N VAL A 371 -0.73 -25.52 -18.00
CA VAL A 371 -0.90 -24.77 -16.76
C VAL A 371 0.31 -25.00 -15.85
N THR A 372 0.71 -23.95 -15.14
CA THR A 372 1.64 -24.02 -14.02
C THR A 372 1.10 -23.20 -12.85
N THR A 373 1.54 -23.50 -11.64
CA THR A 373 1.17 -22.77 -10.44
C THR A 373 2.26 -22.86 -9.38
N ASP A 374 2.08 -22.10 -8.31
CA ASP A 374 2.90 -22.13 -7.11
C ASP A 374 2.25 -23.01 -6.03
N LEU A 375 3.05 -23.70 -5.22
CA LEU A 375 2.57 -24.43 -4.03
C LEU A 375 2.51 -23.56 -2.76
N PHE A 376 3.11 -22.37 -2.81
CA PHE A 376 2.87 -21.28 -1.87
C PHE A 376 3.16 -19.90 -2.50
N VAL A 377 2.23 -18.97 -2.32
CA VAL A 377 2.37 -17.56 -2.66
C VAL A 377 1.90 -16.65 -1.53
N SER A 378 0.61 -16.74 -1.17
CA SER A 378 -0.06 -15.67 -0.39
C SER A 378 -1.29 -16.11 0.40
N ARG A 379 -1.55 -17.41 0.54
CA ARG A 379 -2.59 -17.86 1.50
C ARG A 379 -2.22 -17.43 2.91
N GLY A 380 -3.25 -17.18 3.73
CA GLY A 380 -3.05 -17.02 5.16
C GLY A 380 -2.56 -18.33 5.77
N VAL A 381 -1.74 -18.21 6.81
CA VAL A 381 -1.25 -19.34 7.60
C VAL A 381 -1.31 -18.92 9.07
N PRO A 382 -2.12 -19.59 9.91
CA PRO A 382 -2.18 -19.25 11.33
C PRO A 382 -0.82 -19.49 12.00
N GLN A 383 -0.31 -18.50 12.75
CA GLN A 383 0.97 -18.62 13.46
C GLN A 383 0.98 -19.83 14.39
N ALA A 384 -0.17 -20.12 15.03
CA ALA A 384 -0.35 -21.26 15.94
C ALA A 384 0.03 -22.62 15.32
N ARG A 385 -0.04 -22.76 13.99
CA ARG A 385 0.36 -24.00 13.29
C ARG A 385 1.85 -24.22 13.29
N ILE A 386 2.63 -23.15 13.35
CA ILE A 386 4.09 -23.15 13.34
C ILE A 386 4.62 -23.01 14.77
N TYR A 387 4.04 -22.07 15.52
CA TYR A 387 4.38 -21.70 16.89
C TYR A 387 3.14 -21.80 17.80
N PRO A 388 2.86 -22.96 18.43
CA PRO A 388 1.70 -23.16 19.28
C PRO A 388 1.61 -22.14 20.41
N GLY A 389 0.40 -21.65 20.68
CA GLY A 389 0.13 -20.62 21.70
C GLY A 389 0.32 -19.18 21.22
N THR A 390 0.50 -18.98 19.91
CA THR A 390 0.51 -17.65 19.27
C THR A 390 -0.82 -17.37 18.58
N ASP A 391 -1.15 -16.09 18.42
CA ASP A 391 -2.35 -15.60 17.75
C ASP A 391 -2.01 -14.92 16.42
N GLY A 392 -2.98 -14.85 15.52
CA GLY A 392 -2.83 -14.21 14.20
C GLY A 392 -2.21 -15.10 13.14
N ASP A 393 -1.87 -14.49 12.00
CA ASP A 393 -1.27 -15.15 10.85
C ASP A 393 0.22 -14.78 10.72
N ILE A 394 1.03 -15.71 10.23
CA ILE A 394 2.44 -15.43 9.92
C ILE A 394 2.51 -14.56 8.66
N GLY A 395 3.45 -13.61 8.62
CA GLY A 395 3.66 -12.79 7.44
C GLY A 395 3.99 -13.64 6.21
N MET A 396 3.53 -13.21 5.03
CA MET A 396 3.75 -13.94 3.77
C MET A 396 5.23 -14.24 3.54
N ASP A 397 6.10 -13.24 3.64
CA ASP A 397 7.54 -13.41 3.43
C ASP A 397 8.21 -14.22 4.56
N GLU A 398 7.71 -14.09 5.79
CA GLU A 398 8.17 -14.89 6.94
C GLU A 398 7.86 -16.37 6.74
N TYR A 399 6.67 -16.70 6.24
CA TYR A 399 6.31 -18.09 5.98
C TYR A 399 7.21 -18.73 4.90
N LYS A 400 7.53 -17.99 3.82
CA LYS A 400 8.48 -18.47 2.80
C LYS A 400 9.81 -18.90 3.43
N MET A 401 10.31 -18.09 4.37
CA MET A 401 11.52 -18.43 5.13
C MET A 401 11.32 -19.62 6.06
N ALA A 402 10.19 -19.67 6.77
CA ALA A 402 9.88 -20.72 7.72
C ALA A 402 9.86 -22.11 7.09
N VAL A 403 9.37 -22.24 5.85
CA VAL A 403 9.33 -23.52 5.10
C VAL A 403 10.71 -24.18 4.99
N HIS A 404 11.81 -23.41 4.97
CA HIS A 404 13.18 -23.94 4.88
C HIS A 404 13.74 -24.47 6.20
N VAL A 405 13.33 -23.91 7.34
CA VAL A 405 14.04 -24.09 8.62
C VAL A 405 13.16 -24.59 9.76
N ASN A 406 11.84 -24.61 9.59
CA ASN A 406 10.88 -25.02 10.59
C ASN A 406 10.05 -26.23 10.10
N GLU A 407 10.14 -27.34 10.84
CA GLU A 407 9.49 -28.60 10.46
C GLU A 407 7.95 -28.51 10.40
N ARG A 408 7.34 -27.67 11.25
CA ARG A 408 5.88 -27.47 11.23
C ARG A 408 5.44 -26.63 10.05
N ALA A 409 6.21 -25.58 9.69
CA ALA A 409 5.96 -24.81 8.48
C ALA A 409 6.10 -25.71 7.23
N TYR A 410 7.13 -26.55 7.16
CA TYR A 410 7.29 -27.50 6.07
C TYR A 410 6.15 -28.53 6.02
N ALA A 411 5.71 -29.06 7.17
CA ALA A 411 4.57 -29.98 7.23
C ALA A 411 3.25 -29.31 6.79
N ASP A 412 3.05 -28.05 7.15
CA ASP A 412 1.91 -27.24 6.72
C ASP A 412 1.93 -27.01 5.19
N PHE A 413 3.08 -26.65 4.64
CA PHE A 413 3.30 -26.51 3.20
C PHE A 413 2.95 -27.80 2.44
N LEU A 414 3.41 -28.95 2.94
CA LEU A 414 3.08 -30.26 2.37
C LEU A 414 1.59 -30.60 2.50
N ALA A 415 0.94 -30.21 3.60
CA ALA A 415 -0.48 -30.46 3.81
C ALA A 415 -1.34 -29.70 2.78
N PHE A 416 -1.03 -28.42 2.53
CA PHE A 416 -1.71 -27.64 1.49
C PHE A 416 -1.43 -28.22 0.09
N SER A 417 -0.15 -28.51 -0.19
CA SER A 417 0.26 -29.09 -1.48
C SER A 417 -0.49 -30.38 -1.79
N ARG A 418 -0.67 -31.26 -0.79
CA ARG A 418 -1.47 -32.49 -0.94
C ARG A 418 -2.95 -32.19 -1.16
N ALA A 419 -3.54 -31.29 -0.37
CA ALA A 419 -4.95 -30.92 -0.53
C ALA A 419 -5.29 -30.46 -1.95
N LEU A 420 -4.39 -29.71 -2.59
CA LEU A 420 -4.53 -29.30 -3.99
C LEU A 420 -4.19 -30.42 -4.98
N LEU A 421 -3.01 -31.02 -4.87
CA LEU A 421 -2.49 -31.93 -5.90
C LEU A 421 -3.19 -33.30 -5.90
N ASP A 422 -3.75 -33.73 -4.77
CA ASP A 422 -4.53 -34.97 -4.67
C ASP A 422 -5.99 -34.80 -5.09
N HIS A 423 -6.44 -33.57 -5.34
CA HIS A 423 -7.78 -33.30 -5.83
C HIS A 423 -7.99 -33.85 -7.24
N VAL A 424 -9.15 -34.45 -7.47
CA VAL A 424 -9.58 -34.95 -8.78
C VAL A 424 -10.47 -33.89 -9.42
N ASN A 425 -9.97 -33.28 -10.49
CA ASN A 425 -10.73 -32.28 -11.23
C ASN A 425 -11.97 -32.96 -11.86
N PRO A 426 -13.20 -32.52 -11.56
CA PRO A 426 -14.43 -33.17 -12.02
C PRO A 426 -14.69 -32.99 -13.52
N TYR A 427 -13.99 -32.09 -14.22
CA TYR A 427 -14.13 -31.87 -15.65
C TYR A 427 -13.11 -32.66 -16.47
N THR A 428 -11.87 -32.78 -15.99
CA THR A 428 -10.84 -33.60 -16.66
C THR A 428 -10.88 -35.07 -16.21
N LYS A 429 -11.48 -35.36 -15.05
CA LYS A 429 -11.51 -36.67 -14.37
C LYS A 429 -10.12 -37.20 -14.00
N VAL A 430 -9.14 -36.31 -13.88
CA VAL A 430 -7.75 -36.64 -13.55
C VAL A 430 -7.37 -35.90 -12.27
N ARG A 431 -6.57 -36.56 -11.43
CA ARG A 431 -5.96 -35.94 -10.26
C ARG A 431 -4.93 -34.91 -10.69
N TYR A 432 -4.85 -33.73 -10.05
CA TYR A 432 -3.92 -32.67 -10.48
C TYR A 432 -2.46 -33.16 -10.61
N ALA A 433 -1.99 -33.96 -9.64
CA ALA A 433 -0.65 -34.55 -9.67
C ALA A 433 -0.39 -35.50 -10.86
N ASP A 434 -1.45 -36.07 -11.45
CA ASP A 434 -1.37 -37.01 -12.56
C ASP A 434 -1.70 -36.36 -13.91
N ASP A 435 -2.17 -35.10 -13.92
CA ASP A 435 -2.60 -34.42 -15.15
C ASP A 435 -1.39 -33.82 -15.89
N PRO A 436 -1.02 -34.33 -17.08
CA PRO A 436 0.13 -33.82 -17.84
C PRO A 436 -0.05 -32.39 -18.34
N ALA A 437 -1.25 -31.81 -18.27
CA ALA A 437 -1.48 -30.39 -18.54
C ALA A 437 -0.90 -29.48 -17.44
N LEU A 438 -0.78 -29.97 -16.19
CA LEU A 438 -0.02 -29.29 -15.13
C LEU A 438 1.48 -29.55 -15.36
N SER A 439 2.14 -28.60 -16.03
CA SER A 439 3.43 -28.86 -16.68
C SER A 439 4.63 -28.85 -15.75
N TRP A 440 4.62 -27.90 -14.82
CA TRP A 440 5.65 -27.73 -13.79
C TRP A 440 5.06 -26.95 -12.63
N LEU A 441 5.72 -27.03 -11.48
CA LEU A 441 5.35 -26.34 -10.26
C LEU A 441 6.48 -25.43 -9.82
N SER A 442 6.11 -24.23 -9.42
CA SER A 442 6.93 -23.39 -8.56
C SER A 442 6.64 -23.82 -7.11
N LEU A 443 7.65 -24.13 -6.31
CA LEU A 443 7.40 -24.57 -4.94
C LEU A 443 6.92 -23.39 -4.09
N VAL A 444 7.74 -22.35 -4.01
CA VAL A 444 7.46 -21.13 -3.26
C VAL A 444 7.72 -19.95 -4.20
N ASN A 445 6.78 -19.01 -4.29
CA ASN A 445 6.94 -17.84 -5.15
C ASN A 445 8.09 -16.94 -4.67
N GLU A 446 8.99 -16.59 -5.59
CA GLU A 446 10.15 -15.71 -5.33
C GLU A 446 10.97 -16.15 -4.12
N ASP A 447 11.22 -17.46 -4.03
CA ASP A 447 11.90 -18.10 -2.91
C ASP A 447 13.38 -17.68 -2.82
N ASN A 448 13.61 -16.48 -2.28
CA ASN A 448 14.90 -15.83 -2.19
C ASN A 448 15.24 -15.53 -0.72
N PRO A 449 15.77 -16.52 0.03
CA PRO A 449 16.04 -16.36 1.46
C PRO A 449 16.91 -15.16 1.84
N GLY A 450 17.88 -14.81 0.98
CA GLY A 450 18.79 -13.69 1.19
C GLY A 450 18.10 -12.32 1.24
N ASN A 451 16.93 -12.16 0.62
CA ASN A 451 16.21 -10.88 0.62
C ASN A 451 15.58 -10.55 1.98
N PHE A 452 15.34 -11.57 2.82
CA PHE A 452 14.52 -11.44 4.03
C PHE A 452 15.29 -11.71 5.31
N ALA A 453 16.38 -12.49 5.25
CA ALA A 453 17.13 -12.95 6.44
C ALA A 453 17.49 -11.82 7.43
N GLY A 454 17.95 -10.66 6.94
CA GLY A 454 18.35 -9.53 7.79
C GLY A 454 17.19 -8.80 8.49
N ARG A 455 15.94 -9.07 8.10
CA ARG A 455 14.73 -8.43 8.66
C ARG A 455 13.98 -9.32 9.64
N LEU A 456 14.37 -10.59 9.77
CA LEU A 456 13.66 -11.56 10.60
C LEU A 456 13.78 -11.22 12.10
N GLN A 457 12.66 -11.40 12.81
CA GLN A 457 12.54 -11.22 14.25
C GLN A 457 11.87 -12.43 14.91
N GLY A 458 11.89 -12.48 16.23
CA GLY A 458 11.15 -13.48 17.01
C GLY A 458 11.56 -14.94 16.73
N PRO A 459 10.64 -15.90 16.95
CA PRO A 459 10.95 -17.33 16.88
C PRO A 459 11.54 -17.81 15.56
N LEU A 460 11.16 -17.17 14.44
CA LEU A 460 11.68 -17.52 13.11
C LEU A 460 13.16 -17.13 12.94
N ARG A 461 13.58 -15.99 13.51
CA ARG A 461 15.00 -15.63 13.58
C ARG A 461 15.77 -16.71 14.34
N ASP A 462 15.22 -17.20 15.43
CA ASP A 462 15.86 -18.25 16.24
C ASP A 462 15.92 -19.59 15.49
N ASP A 463 14.88 -19.94 14.71
CA ASP A 463 14.88 -21.12 13.84
C ASP A 463 16.01 -21.04 12.79
N LEU A 464 16.15 -19.89 12.14
CA LEU A 464 17.20 -19.66 11.15
C LEU A 464 18.59 -19.67 11.80
N GLN A 465 18.76 -19.04 12.96
CA GLN A 465 19.99 -19.06 13.76
C GLN A 465 20.40 -20.50 14.12
N ARG A 466 19.45 -21.34 14.55
CA ARG A 466 19.69 -22.76 14.80
C ARG A 466 20.06 -23.52 13.52
N ALA A 467 19.35 -23.28 12.43
CA ALA A 467 19.63 -23.94 11.14
C ALA A 467 21.02 -23.58 10.61
N TRP A 468 21.42 -22.32 10.72
CA TRP A 468 22.75 -21.82 10.39
C TRP A 468 23.84 -22.56 11.18
N ASN A 469 23.69 -22.65 12.50
CA ASN A 469 24.69 -23.32 13.34
C ASN A 469 24.76 -24.83 13.07
N ARG A 470 23.62 -25.49 12.81
CA ARG A 470 23.63 -26.89 12.35
C ARG A 470 24.40 -27.06 11.04
N TRP A 471 24.20 -26.13 10.09
CA TRP A 471 24.94 -26.16 8.83
C TRP A 471 26.43 -25.96 9.03
N LEU A 472 26.84 -25.00 9.87
CA LEU A 472 28.25 -24.76 10.20
C LEU A 472 28.91 -26.01 10.80
N ALA A 473 28.26 -26.63 11.79
CA ALA A 473 28.76 -27.85 12.44
C ALA A 473 28.90 -29.02 11.44
N ALA A 474 28.00 -29.12 10.46
CA ALA A 474 28.06 -30.16 9.45
C ALA A 474 29.09 -29.87 8.34
N ARG A 475 29.30 -28.59 8.02
CA ARG A 475 30.14 -28.15 6.89
C ARG A 475 31.62 -28.09 7.23
N PHE A 476 31.94 -27.71 8.47
CA PHE A 476 33.30 -27.48 8.96
C PHE A 476 33.64 -28.51 10.02
N GLN A 477 34.73 -29.25 9.80
CA GLN A 477 35.11 -30.39 10.64
C GLN A 477 35.62 -29.96 12.02
N ASP A 478 36.23 -28.78 12.09
CA ASP A 478 36.79 -28.22 13.32
C ASP A 478 36.75 -26.68 13.31
N ARG A 479 37.12 -26.10 14.46
CA ARG A 479 37.17 -24.65 14.67
C ARG A 479 38.12 -23.94 13.71
N ALA A 480 39.26 -24.57 13.37
CA ALA A 480 40.24 -23.96 12.48
C ALA A 480 39.69 -23.81 11.04
N ALA A 481 38.99 -24.84 10.54
CA ALA A 481 38.32 -24.78 9.24
C ALA A 481 37.19 -23.74 9.21
N LEU A 482 36.44 -23.62 10.32
CA LEU A 482 35.39 -22.63 10.47
C LEU A 482 35.94 -21.19 10.46
N GLU A 483 36.97 -20.91 11.26
CA GLU A 483 37.59 -19.58 11.35
C GLU A 483 38.32 -19.20 10.05
N SER A 484 38.88 -20.17 9.34
CA SER A 484 39.44 -19.93 8.01
C SER A 484 38.38 -19.48 6.99
N ALA A 485 37.12 -19.85 7.17
CA ALA A 485 36.03 -19.51 6.25
C ALA A 485 35.29 -18.23 6.65
N LEU A 486 35.05 -18.01 7.96
CA LEU A 486 34.24 -16.91 8.47
C LEU A 486 35.05 -15.76 9.10
N GLY A 487 36.36 -15.96 9.30
CA GLY A 487 37.20 -15.10 10.13
C GLY A 487 37.30 -15.59 11.57
N GLN A 488 38.18 -14.97 12.35
CA GLN A 488 38.39 -15.33 13.74
C GLN A 488 37.11 -15.11 14.56
N LEU A 489 36.67 -16.15 15.25
CA LEU A 489 35.47 -16.12 16.08
C LEU A 489 35.86 -15.91 17.56
N PRO A 490 35.00 -15.32 18.39
CA PRO A 490 35.16 -15.36 19.85
C PRO A 490 35.21 -16.79 20.41
N ASP A 491 35.96 -17.00 21.49
CA ASP A 491 36.15 -18.33 22.09
C ASP A 491 34.84 -18.98 22.56
N ASP A 492 33.84 -18.17 22.91
CA ASP A 492 32.53 -18.62 23.35
C ASP A 492 31.56 -18.96 22.20
N GLN A 493 31.92 -18.68 20.94
CA GLN A 493 31.07 -18.98 19.78
C GLN A 493 31.35 -20.35 19.17
N ASP A 494 30.41 -21.28 19.30
CA ASP A 494 30.55 -22.65 18.82
C ASP A 494 29.26 -23.08 18.11
N PRO A 495 29.33 -23.56 16.84
CA PRO A 495 28.18 -24.12 16.16
C PRO A 495 27.44 -25.20 16.97
N ALA A 496 28.15 -26.00 17.76
CA ALA A 496 27.55 -27.02 18.62
C ALA A 496 26.71 -26.40 19.76
N GLN A 497 27.02 -25.17 20.16
CA GLN A 497 26.26 -24.39 21.15
C GLN A 497 25.15 -23.54 20.51
N GLY A 498 25.10 -23.45 19.18
CA GLY A 498 24.05 -22.74 18.44
C GLY A 498 24.17 -21.22 18.44
N ASN A 499 25.32 -20.67 18.85
CA ASN A 499 25.50 -19.25 19.15
C ASN A 499 26.42 -18.50 18.17
N VAL A 500 26.91 -19.14 17.10
CA VAL A 500 27.62 -18.41 16.01
C VAL A 500 26.60 -17.58 15.24
N PRO A 501 26.67 -16.25 15.24
CA PRO A 501 25.63 -15.41 14.65
C PRO A 501 25.47 -15.65 13.15
N LEU A 502 24.23 -15.55 12.68
CA LEU A 502 23.94 -15.44 11.25
C LEU A 502 24.63 -14.17 10.69
N GLN A 503 25.42 -14.32 9.63
CA GLN A 503 26.17 -13.21 9.01
C GLN A 503 25.32 -12.34 8.09
#